data_AF-A0A9C9F7F1-F1
#
_entry.id   AF-A0A9C9F7F1-F1
#
_cell.length_a   1.000
_cell.length_b   1.000
_cell.length_c   1.000
_cell.angle_alpha   90.00
_cell.angle_beta   90.00
_cell.angle_gamma   90.00
#
_symmetry.space_group_name_H-M   'P 1'
#
loop_
_entity.id
_entity.type
_entity.pdbx_description
1 polymer ?
#
loop_
_entity_poly.entity_id
_entity_poly.type
_entity_poly.pdbx_seq_one_letter_code
_entity_poly.pdbx_strand_id
1 'polypeptide(L)' 'MQKTVEDINPTKKKFVVEIPADVLEHKIEDALRNLGRTMKIPGFRPGKVPLSLLERRFGKDVEMNVIERVIPEYYVMA' A
#
# COMPACT_ATOMS: atom_id res chain seq x y z
N MET A 1 -6.60 -11.57 -10.41
CA MET A 1 -6.91 -10.33 -11.15
C MET A 1 -8.10 -10.61 -12.05
N GLN A 2 -9.27 -10.12 -11.69
CA GLN A 2 -10.41 -10.00 -12.61
C GLN A 2 -10.56 -8.53 -13.00
N LYS A 3 -10.75 -8.26 -14.28
CA LYS A 3 -10.98 -6.93 -14.85
C LYS A 3 -12.36 -6.92 -15.48
N THR A 4 -13.26 -6.12 -14.94
CA THR A 4 -14.55 -5.85 -15.56
C THR A 4 -14.57 -4.38 -15.96
N VAL A 5 -14.69 -4.13 -17.26
CA VAL A 5 -14.86 -2.78 -17.80
C VAL A 5 -16.33 -2.63 -18.16
N GLU A 6 -17.02 -1.75 -17.44
CA GLU A 6 -18.40 -1.38 -17.72
C GLU A 6 -18.40 -0.06 -18.50
N ASP A 7 -18.92 -0.08 -19.72
CA ASP A 7 -19.14 1.12 -20.51
C ASP A 7 -20.43 1.79 -20.04
N ILE A 8 -20.29 2.93 -19.36
CA ILE A 8 -21.44 3.69 -18.84
C ILE A 8 -21.95 4.63 -19.94
N ASN A 9 -21.07 5.47 -20.49
CA ASN A 9 -21.37 6.46 -21.54
C ASN A 9 -20.22 6.52 -22.57
N PRO A 10 -20.38 7.17 -23.74
CA PRO A 10 -19.30 7.31 -24.74
C PRO A 10 -18.01 7.94 -24.21
N THR A 11 -18.11 8.74 -23.13
CA THR A 11 -17.00 9.44 -22.49
C THR A 11 -16.68 8.94 -21.08
N LYS A 12 -17.42 7.95 -20.55
CA LYS A 12 -17.22 7.44 -19.18
C LYS A 12 -17.18 5.91 -19.17
N LYS A 13 -16.04 5.37 -18.73
CA LYS A 13 -15.86 3.95 -18.44
C LYS A 13 -15.68 3.75 -16.94
N LYS A 14 -16.23 2.67 -16.40
CA LYS A 14 -16.01 2.24 -15.02
C LYS A 14 -15.14 1.00 -15.03
N PHE A 15 -14.04 1.07 -14.28
CA PHE A 15 -13.11 -0.02 -14.11
C PHE A 15 -13.32 -0.61 -12.72
N VAL A 16 -13.64 -1.90 -12.65
CA VAL A 16 -13.62 -2.67 -11.41
C VAL A 16 -12.33 -3.47 -11.41
N VAL A 17 -11.44 -3.16 -10.47
CA VAL A 17 -10.14 -3.82 -10.32
C VAL A 17 -10.13 -4.53 -8.98
N GLU A 18 -10.00 -5.85 -9.01
CA GLU A 18 -9.83 -6.67 -7.82
C GLU A 18 -8.35 -6.88 -7.54
N ILE A 19 -7.89 -6.37 -6.40
CA ILE A 19 -6.52 -6.51 -5.93
C ILE A 19 -6.49 -7.60 -4.86
N PRO A 20 -5.67 -8.66 -5.02
CA PRO A 20 -5.52 -9.69 -4.00
C PRO A 20 -4.93 -9.10 -2.70
N ALA A 21 -5.48 -9.52 -1.55
CA ALA A 21 -5.02 -9.05 -0.24
C ALA A 21 -3.54 -9.40 0.01
N ASP A 22 -3.09 -10.57 -0.45
CA ASP A 22 -1.70 -11.03 -0.27
C ASP A 22 -0.68 -10.04 -0.84
N VAL A 23 -0.97 -9.44 -2.00
CA VAL A 23 -0.07 -8.47 -2.63
C VAL A 23 -0.02 -7.16 -1.84
N LEU A 24 -1.15 -6.79 -1.24
CA LEU A 24 -1.24 -5.60 -0.40
C LEU A 24 -0.46 -5.80 0.90
N GLU A 25 -0.63 -6.93 1.58
CA GLU A 25 0.09 -7.28 2.81
C GLU A 25 1.61 -7.26 2.61
N HIS A 26 2.10 -7.90 1.54
CA HIS A 26 3.53 -7.88 1.21
C HIS A 26 4.07 -6.46 1.00
N LYS A 27 3.33 -5.62 0.27
CA LYS A 27 3.74 -4.21 0.05
C LYS A 27 3.73 -3.41 1.35
N ILE A 28 2.77 -3.65 2.25
CA ILE A 28 2.70 -3.00 3.55
C ILE A 28 3.89 -3.42 4.43
N GLU A 29 4.22 -4.71 4.47
CA GLU A 29 5.35 -5.21 5.25
C GLU A 29 6.67 -4.59 4.76
N ASP A 30 6.87 -4.53 3.44
CA ASP A 30 8.05 -3.92 2.83
C ASP A 30 8.12 -2.42 3.11
N ALA A 31 7.00 -1.71 3.03
CA ALA A 31 6.92 -0.30 3.36
C ALA A 31 7.26 -0.02 4.83
N LEU A 32 6.74 -0.83 5.76
CA LEU A 32 7.04 -0.75 7.20
C LEU A 32 8.51 -1.03 7.50
N ARG A 33 9.11 -2.05 6.86
CA ARG A 33 10.54 -2.35 6.99
C ARG A 33 11.41 -1.21 6.48
N ASN A 34 11.05 -0.62 5.34
CA ASN A 34 11.76 0.53 4.79
C ASN A 34 11.64 1.75 5.68
N LEU A 35 10.45 2.03 6.22
CA LEU A 35 10.21 3.12 7.16
C LEU A 35 11.07 2.95 8.44
N GLY A 36 11.13 1.73 8.98
CA GLY A 36 11.93 1.44 10.17
C GLY A 36 13.45 1.64 9.98
N ARG A 37 13.95 1.58 8.74
CA ARG A 37 15.36 1.85 8.41
C ARG A 37 15.68 3.35 8.37
N THR A 38 14.78 4.16 7.82
CA THR A 38 14.98 5.62 7.65
C THR A 38 14.55 6.43 8.87
N MET A 39 13.58 5.95 9.64
CA MET A 39 12.95 6.75 10.69
C MET A 39 13.76 6.76 11.98
N LYS A 40 13.97 7.97 12.53
CA LYS A 40 14.59 8.17 13.85
C LYS A 40 13.51 8.18 14.92
N ILE A 41 13.38 7.08 15.65
CA ILE A 41 12.44 6.98 16.77
C ILE A 41 13.21 7.18 18.09
N PRO A 42 12.80 8.13 18.95
CA PRO A 42 13.44 8.33 20.26
C PRO A 42 13.48 7.03 21.06
N GLY A 43 14.63 6.72 21.66
CA GLY A 43 14.84 5.50 22.43
C GLY A 43 15.33 4.28 21.63
N PHE A 44 15.32 4.33 20.30
CA PHE A 44 15.81 3.25 19.45
C PHE A 44 16.94 3.70 18.54
N ARG A 45 17.95 2.83 18.38
CA ARG A 45 18.99 3.03 17.36
C ARG A 45 18.32 2.96 15.97
N PRO A 46 18.65 3.87 15.03
CA PRO A 46 18.12 3.82 13.67
C PRO A 46 18.24 2.41 13.05
N GLY A 47 17.16 1.90 12.46
CA GLY A 47 17.10 0.57 11.88
C GLY A 47 16.93 -0.61 12.86
N LYS A 48 16.86 -0.36 14.17
CA LYS A 48 16.62 -1.39 15.21
C LYS A 48 15.30 -1.19 15.97
N VAL A 49 14.34 -0.54 15.32
CA VAL A 49 12.99 -0.37 15.88
C VAL A 49 12.19 -1.65 15.66
N PRO A 50 11.48 -2.18 16.67
CA PRO A 50 10.58 -3.31 16.51
C PRO A 50 9.43 -3.02 15.53
N LEU A 51 9.15 -3.96 14.63
CA LEU A 51 8.05 -3.86 13.65
C LEU A 51 6.69 -3.66 14.32
N SER A 52 6.42 -4.34 15.43
CA SER A 52 5.15 -4.22 16.16
C SER A 52 4.87 -2.81 16.69
N LEU A 53 5.92 -2.03 16.99
CA LEU A 53 5.76 -0.64 17.41
C LEU A 53 5.51 0.28 16.22
N LEU A 54 6.19 0.03 15.09
CA LEU A 54 5.98 0.73 13.83
C LEU A 54 4.56 0.50 13.30
N GLU A 55 4.09 -0.74 13.33
CA GLU A 55 2.74 -1.13 12.92
C GLU A 55 1.67 -0.43 13.78
N ARG A 56 1.83 -0.43 15.12
CA ARG A 56 0.89 0.26 16.00
C ARG A 56 0.81 1.76 15.78
N ARG A 57 1.93 2.40 15.46
CA ARG A 57 2.02 3.86 15.39
C ARG A 57 1.83 4.43 13.97
N PHE A 58 2.25 3.68 12.96
CA PHE A 58 2.31 4.11 11.56
C PHE A 58 1.61 3.12 10.61
N GLY A 59 1.04 2.03 11.11
CA GLY A 59 0.38 1.02 10.28
C GLY A 59 -0.70 1.61 9.38
N LYS A 60 -1.58 2.45 9.93
CA LYS A 60 -2.65 3.12 9.16
C LYS A 60 -2.11 4.09 8.11
N ASP A 61 -1.11 4.89 8.46
CA ASP A 61 -0.51 5.86 7.53
C ASP A 61 0.22 5.17 6.38
N VAL A 62 0.91 4.06 6.69
CA VAL A 62 1.62 3.25 5.71
C VAL A 62 0.65 2.50 4.81
N GLU A 63 -0.40 1.91 5.38
CA GLU A 63 -1.47 1.24 4.64
C GLU A 63 -2.11 2.20 3.63
N MET A 64 -2.47 3.42 4.06
CA MET A 64 -3.02 4.43 3.16
C MET A 64 -2.05 4.84 2.05
N ASN A 65 -0.76 5.04 2.38
CA ASN A 65 0.28 5.35 1.38
C ASN A 65 0.46 4.21 0.36
N VAL A 66 0.41 2.96 0.82
CA VAL A 66 0.55 1.79 -0.06
C VAL A 66 -0.66 1.69 -0.98
N ILE A 67 -1.88 1.88 -0.47
CA ILE A 67 -3.10 1.89 -1.28
C ILE A 67 -3.01 2.97 -2.37
N GLU A 68 -2.64 4.20 -2.01
CA GLU A 68 -2.48 5.31 -2.97
C GLU A 68 -1.44 5.03 -4.06
N ARG A 69 -0.38 4.27 -3.75
CA ARG A 69 0.63 3.84 -4.74
C ARG A 69 0.18 2.66 -5.59
N VAL A 70 -0.58 1.74 -5.02
CA VAL A 70 -1.05 0.53 -5.69
C VAL A 70 -2.12 0.85 -6.74
N ILE A 71 -3.06 1.76 -6.42
CA ILE A 71 -4.14 2.14 -7.35
C ILE A 71 -3.61 2.53 -8.76
N PRO A 72 -2.67 3.48 -8.91
CA PRO A 72 -2.17 3.88 -10.23
C PRO A 72 -1.38 2.77 -10.93
N GLU A 73 -0.60 1.95 -10.21
CA GLU A 73 0.08 0.79 -10.81
C GLU A 73 -0.93 -0.17 -11.46
N TYR A 74 -2.00 -0.49 -10.73
CA TYR A 74 -3.04 -1.40 -11.19
C TYR A 74 -3.95 -0.78 -12.25
N TYR A 75 -4.08 0.54 -12.27
CA TYR A 75 -4.78 1.27 -13.33
C TYR A 75 -4.01 1.29 -14.64
N VAL A 76 -2.68 1.48 -14.61
CA VAL A 76 -1.83 1.55 -15.82
C VAL A 76 -1.58 0.17 -16.45
N MET A 77 -1.56 -0.89 -15.63
CA MET A 77 -1.44 -2.27 -16.12
C MET A 77 -2.75 -2.83 -16.71
N ALA A 78 -3.88 -2.10 -16.56
CA ALA A 78 -5.21 -2.54 -16.96
C ALA A 78 -5.53 -2.20 -18.42
#